data_AF-A0A942BC93-F1
#
_entry.id   AF-A0A942BC93-F1
#
_cell.length_a   1.000
_cell.length_b   1.000
_cell.length_c   1.000
_cell.angle_alpha   90.00
_cell.angle_beta   90.00
_cell.angle_gamma   90.00
#
_symmetry.space_group_name_H-M   'P 1'
#
loop_
_entity.id
_entity.type
_entity.pdbx_description
1 polymer ?
#
loop_
_entity_poly.entity_id
_entity_poly.type
_entity_poly.pdbx_seq_one_letter_code
_entity_poly.pdbx_strand_id
1 'polypeptide(L)' 'MPNPKRKFSHQRTALRRTHWQTTLPVLSETKNVAGEPLHRRHCASPDGYYKGRRLPGYKDKSA' A
#
# COMPACT_ATOMS: atom_id res chain seq x y z
N MET A 1 -7.79 -9.03 -39.78
CA MET A 1 -7.66 -9.02 -38.31
C MET A 1 -8.82 -9.82 -37.71
N PRO A 2 -8.59 -10.63 -36.66
CA PRO A 2 -9.67 -11.35 -36.00
C PRO A 2 -10.46 -10.42 -35.06
N ASN A 3 -11.73 -10.20 -35.38
CA ASN A 3 -12.64 -9.38 -34.59
C ASN A 3 -13.60 -10.26 -33.75
N PRO A 4 -13.99 -9.84 -32.54
CA PRO A 4 -14.92 -10.60 -31.71
C PRO A 4 -16.28 -10.72 -32.41
N LYS A 5 -16.72 -11.95 -32.68
CA LYS A 5 -17.99 -12.23 -33.37
C LYS A 5 -19.22 -11.87 -32.54
N ARG A 6 -19.10 -11.87 -31.20
CA ARG A 6 -20.20 -11.62 -30.24
C ARG A 6 -19.70 -10.83 -29.03
N LYS A 7 -20.63 -10.10 -28.39
CA LYS A 7 -20.40 -9.44 -27.10
C LYS A 7 -20.18 -10.48 -26.00
N PHE A 8 -19.26 -10.22 -25.08
CA PHE A 8 -19.07 -11.05 -23.89
C PHE A 8 -20.16 -10.80 -22.86
N SER A 9 -20.66 -11.87 -22.22
CA SER A 9 -21.64 -11.74 -21.13
C SER A 9 -21.03 -11.07 -19.90
N HIS A 10 -21.89 -10.47 -19.07
CA HIS A 10 -21.48 -9.88 -17.80
C HIS A 10 -20.87 -10.94 -16.88
N GLN A 11 -21.46 -12.15 -16.81
CA GLN A 11 -20.92 -13.28 -16.05
C GLN A 11 -19.49 -13.63 -16.46
N ARG A 12 -19.23 -13.80 -17.77
CA ARG A 12 -17.88 -14.13 -18.27
C ARG A 12 -16.87 -13.03 -17.95
N THR A 13 -17.29 -11.78 -18.05
CA THR A 13 -16.44 -10.63 -17.77
C THR A 13 -16.11 -10.51 -16.27
N ALA A 14 -17.11 -10.75 -15.40
CA ALA A 14 -16.94 -10.77 -13.95
C ALA A 14 -15.98 -11.89 -13.52
N LEU A 15 -16.22 -13.12 -14.00
CA LEU A 15 -15.35 -14.27 -13.74
C LEU A 15 -13.91 -14.02 -14.19
N ARG A 16 -13.70 -13.44 -15.37
CA ARG A 16 -12.35 -13.08 -15.85
C ARG A 16 -11.65 -12.05 -14.95
N ARG A 17 -12.39 -11.13 -14.33
CA ARG A 17 -11.83 -10.06 -13.47
C ARG A 17 -11.61 -10.49 -12.03
N THR A 18 -12.03 -11.69 -11.63
CA THR A 18 -11.84 -12.20 -10.25
C THR A 18 -10.38 -12.25 -9.82
N HIS A 19 -9.45 -12.51 -10.74
CA HIS A 19 -8.02 -12.55 -10.46
C HIS A 19 -7.33 -11.17 -10.54
N TRP A 20 -8.04 -10.14 -10.98
CA TRP A 20 -7.49 -8.79 -11.12
C TRP A 20 -7.62 -8.01 -9.80
N GLN A 21 -7.12 -8.60 -8.72
CA GLN A 21 -7.18 -8.04 -7.37
C GLN A 21 -5.82 -7.53 -6.92
N THR A 22 -5.83 -6.48 -6.11
CA THR A 22 -4.62 -5.92 -5.50
C THR A 22 -4.28 -6.67 -4.22
N THR A 23 -3.01 -7.03 -4.05
CA THR A 23 -2.50 -7.61 -2.80
C THR A 23 -2.09 -6.52 -1.82
N LEU A 24 -2.47 -6.65 -0.55
CA LEU A 24 -2.02 -5.73 0.50
C LEU A 24 -0.50 -5.88 0.72
N PRO A 25 0.22 -4.76 0.91
CA PRO A 25 1.64 -4.80 1.23
C PRO A 25 1.86 -5.28 2.67
N VAL A 26 3.04 -5.85 2.94
CA VAL A 26 3.44 -6.19 4.30
C VAL A 26 3.74 -4.91 5.08
N LEU A 27 3.05 -4.75 6.21
CA LEU A 27 3.25 -3.66 7.15
C LEU A 27 4.06 -4.14 8.35
N SER A 28 4.81 -3.23 8.97
CA SER A 28 5.59 -3.46 10.18
C SER A 28 5.26 -2.39 11.21
N GLU A 29 5.31 -2.76 12.49
CA GLU A 29 5.09 -1.81 13.58
C GLU A 29 6.26 -0.83 13.70
N THR A 30 5.94 0.44 13.92
CA THR A 30 6.94 1.46 14.22
C THR A 30 7.38 1.33 15.67
N LYS A 31 8.66 1.61 15.94
CA LYS A 31 9.21 1.64 17.31
C LYS A 31 8.98 2.98 18.03
N ASN A 32 8.23 3.89 17.40
CA ASN A 32 7.92 5.20 17.97
C ASN A 32 6.56 5.12 18.67
N VAL A 33 6.47 5.61 19.90
CA VAL A 33 5.25 5.56 20.73
C VAL A 33 4.24 6.65 20.37
N ALA A 34 4.70 7.76 19.77
CA ALA A 34 3.86 8.96 19.56
C ALA A 34 3.42 9.18 18.10
N GLY A 35 3.63 8.21 17.21
CA GLY A 35 3.44 8.36 15.76
C GLY A 35 2.49 7.33 15.14
N GLU A 36 2.42 7.32 13.80
CA GLU A 36 1.69 6.30 13.06
C GLU A 36 2.23 4.89 13.40
N PRO A 37 1.36 3.95 13.81
CA PRO A 37 1.79 2.66 14.37
C PRO A 37 2.37 1.73 13.30
N LEU A 38 2.05 1.94 12.02
CA LEU A 38 2.40 1.05 10.92
C LEU A 38 3.22 1.77 9.86
N HIS A 39 4.24 1.08 9.35
CA HIS A 39 5.01 1.55 8.20
C HIS A 39 5.31 0.41 7.23
N ARG A 40 5.64 0.76 5.99
CA ARG A 40 6.14 -0.23 5.02
C ARG A 40 7.53 -0.69 5.42
N ARG A 41 7.80 -1.99 5.24
CA ARG A 41 9.11 -2.58 5.52
C ARG A 41 10.22 -1.83 4.78
N HIS A 42 11.32 -1.53 5.46
CA HIS A 42 12.46 -0.77 4.95
C HIS A 42 12.19 0.69 4.53
N CYS A 43 10.98 1.21 4.73
CA CYS A 43 10.67 2.62 4.60
C CYS A 43 10.68 3.31 5.96
N ALA A 44 10.90 4.62 5.95
CA ALA A 44 10.65 5.47 7.11
C ALA A 44 9.14 5.53 7.42
N SER A 45 8.80 5.66 8.69
CA SER A 45 7.48 6.09 9.12
C SER A 45 7.18 7.49 8.56
N PRO A 46 5.91 7.86 8.32
CA PRO A 46 5.51 9.21 7.94
C PRO A 46 6.08 10.31 8.86
N ASP A 47 6.31 9.99 10.14
CA ASP A 47 6.85 10.92 11.14
C ASP A 47 8.39 11.04 11.10
N GLY A 48 9.04 10.32 10.19
CA GLY A 48 10.49 10.38 9.97
C GLY A 48 11.31 9.39 10.77
N TYR A 49 10.69 8.35 11.34
CA TYR A 49 11.40 7.34 12.12
C TYR A 49 11.75 6.12 11.27
N TYR A 50 12.99 5.64 11.41
CA TYR A 50 13.42 4.35 10.86
C TYR A 50 14.31 3.62 11.87
N LYS A 51 13.97 2.35 12.16
CA LYS A 51 14.66 1.53 13.18
C LYS A 51 14.80 2.24 14.55
N GLY A 52 13.79 3.02 14.95
CA GLY A 52 13.78 3.77 16.22
C GLY A 52 14.64 5.03 16.23
N ARG A 53 15.25 5.41 15.11
CA ARG A 53 16.02 6.65 14.99
C ARG A 53 15.27 7.66 14.11
N ARG A 54 15.37 8.93 14.47
CA ARG A 54 14.81 10.03 13.70
C ARG A 54 15.73 10.37 12.52
N LEU A 55 15.14 10.47 11.33
CA LEU A 55 15.84 10.84 10.10
C LEU A 55 16.02 12.37 10.02
N PRO A 56 17.13 12.83 9.39
CA PRO A 56 17.34 14.25 9.16
C PRO A 56 16.26 14.82 8.23
N GLY A 57 15.88 16.08 8.48
CA GLY A 57 14.88 16.80 7.67
C GLY A 57 13.44 16.69 8.16
N TYR A 58 13.13 15.79 9.09
CA TYR A 58 11.80 15.71 9.71
C TYR A 58 11.70 16.63 10.92
N LYS A 59 10.83 17.64 10.85
CA LYS A 59 10.53 18.54 11.97
C LYS A 59 9.48 17.93 12.89
N ASP A 60 9.65 18.06 14.20
CA ASP A 60 8.56 17.76 15.13
C ASP A 60 7.43 18.74 14.82
N LYS A 61 6.21 18.25 14.64
CA LYS A 61 5.06 19.15 14.63
C LYS A 61 5.00 19.72 16.05
N SER A 62 5.36 20.99 16.20
CA SER A 62 5.10 21.74 17.42
C SER A 62 3.61 21.60 17.73
N ALA A 63 3.31 21.16 18.95
CA ALA A 63 1.96 21.01 19.48
C ALA A 63 1.14 22.31 19.34
#